data_AF-A0A3A4KDH6-F1
#
_entry.id   AF-A0A3A4KDH6-F1
#
_cell.length_a   1.000
_cell.length_b   1.000
_cell.length_c   1.000
_cell.angle_alpha   90.00
_cell.angle_beta   90.00
_cell.angle_gamma   90.00
#
_symmetry.space_group_name_H-M   'P 1'
#
loop_
_entity.id
_entity.type
_entity.pdbx_description
1 polymer ?
#
loop_
_entity_poly.entity_id
_entity_poly.type
_entity_poly.pdbx_seq_one_letter_code
_entity_poly.pdbx_strand_id
1 'polypeptide(L)'
;MAPKRLFIYVGGAFEKPGMITPLFDRLRAEPGYGADEALYWEYPDPVHAFTGGTMAEHSRDLADRIDAYHTGPRRTPEIVLVGHSLGGIQVRYAYIQALRGIDGPKLDWARAVTRIVLFATLNRGIEPSRLPWWQHLLLVLATPYVRTRAFGDLLSGSPFITNMRIRWMHEFAVLGKHAPKVVQLRADVDDLVEDEDSRDLESMPTGVQKVIPRATHADVISVDTAREDYPGQRFDILRWALTEPVRPTDPAPVPPTEAAKTSVVFALHGIRSGSGDWPTEIATILSENDHNALVVTPSYGRLSAYDFALPFTRRRNLRWFADRYSYFLARHPDKPFHFVGHSNGTYLFGRTLDQIPALRFDHVFLAGSVLPREFDWSRVADQGQVGTLVNVCASADKPVAWLCSALRGFGIRDIGVGGFTGFDSVPPSAVQVRSIKGGHGAALTPDRLAGVAEFVRSGDSPNEGPLVTPTEAFGVMSRFAPTAGWLATGALLALGWLGLLTLGALCTTLVLAGVLIVTYGALKVM
;
A
#
# COMPACT_ATOMS: atom_id res chain seq x y z
N MET A 1 -40.70 -19.52 -13.76
CA MET A 1 -39.39 -20.23 -13.75
C MET A 1 -38.56 -19.67 -12.62
N ALA A 2 -37.55 -20.38 -12.11
CA ALA A 2 -36.61 -19.77 -11.16
C ALA A 2 -35.71 -18.76 -11.91
N PRO A 3 -35.38 -17.61 -11.32
CA PRO A 3 -34.52 -16.62 -11.97
C PRO A 3 -33.15 -17.22 -12.27
N LYS A 4 -32.60 -16.88 -13.44
CA LYS A 4 -31.31 -17.39 -13.91
C LYS A 4 -30.14 -16.56 -13.39
N ARG A 5 -30.34 -15.28 -13.09
CA ARG A 5 -29.26 -14.38 -12.68
C ARG A 5 -29.68 -13.34 -11.66
N LEU A 6 -28.70 -12.89 -10.88
CA LEU A 6 -28.86 -11.84 -9.88
C LEU A 6 -27.86 -10.72 -10.16
N PHE A 7 -28.37 -9.52 -10.44
CA PHE A 7 -27.58 -8.28 -10.51
C PHE A 7 -27.57 -7.60 -9.14
N ILE A 8 -26.39 -7.30 -8.64
CA ILE A 8 -26.20 -6.63 -7.35
C ILE A 8 -25.47 -5.33 -7.61
N TYR A 9 -26.10 -4.21 -7.28
CA TYR A 9 -25.54 -2.89 -7.46
C TYR A 9 -25.17 -2.24 -6.13
N VAL A 10 -23.96 -1.70 -6.04
CA VAL A 10 -23.49 -0.92 -4.89
C VAL A 10 -23.11 0.47 -5.35
N GLY A 11 -23.83 1.47 -4.84
CA GLY A 11 -23.67 2.87 -5.23
C GLY A 11 -22.40 3.54 -4.72
N GLY A 12 -22.13 4.71 -5.29
CA GLY A 12 -21.00 5.56 -4.90
C GLY A 12 -21.24 6.41 -3.65
N ALA A 13 -20.18 7.09 -3.18
CA ALA A 13 -20.17 7.84 -1.92
C ALA A 13 -21.23 8.96 -1.82
N PHE A 14 -21.63 9.53 -2.95
CA PHE A 14 -22.55 10.67 -3.04
C PHE A 14 -23.83 10.33 -3.82
N GLU A 15 -24.03 9.05 -4.11
CA GLU A 15 -25.17 8.59 -4.89
C GLU A 15 -26.42 8.50 -4.02
N LYS A 16 -27.57 8.87 -4.59
CA LYS A 16 -28.87 8.74 -3.94
C LYS A 16 -29.45 7.37 -4.25
N PRO A 17 -30.20 6.74 -3.31
CA PRO A 17 -30.93 5.52 -3.61
C PRO A 17 -31.84 5.66 -4.83
N GLY A 18 -31.84 4.64 -5.68
CA GLY A 18 -32.67 4.56 -6.88
C GLY A 18 -32.04 5.14 -8.14
N MET A 19 -30.84 5.72 -8.09
CA MET A 19 -30.15 6.29 -9.27
C MET A 19 -29.85 5.24 -10.35
N ILE A 20 -29.68 3.97 -9.97
CA ILE A 20 -29.49 2.85 -10.90
C ILE A 20 -30.79 2.37 -11.55
N THR A 21 -31.96 2.74 -11.00
CA THR A 21 -33.27 2.22 -11.42
C THR A 21 -33.53 2.36 -12.92
N PRO A 22 -33.26 3.51 -13.56
CA PRO A 22 -33.49 3.64 -15.00
C PRO A 22 -32.66 2.68 -15.85
N LEU A 23 -31.43 2.37 -15.44
CA LEU A 23 -30.60 1.38 -16.13
C LEU A 23 -31.21 -0.02 -15.99
N PHE A 24 -31.64 -0.39 -14.78
CA PHE A 24 -32.30 -1.67 -14.52
C PHE A 24 -33.64 -1.82 -15.25
N ASP A 25 -34.43 -0.75 -15.34
CA ASP A 25 -35.69 -0.75 -16.07
C ASP A 25 -35.48 -0.98 -17.56
N ARG A 26 -34.50 -0.31 -18.17
CA ARG A 26 -34.15 -0.56 -19.57
C ARG A 26 -33.59 -1.96 -19.79
N LEU A 27 -32.76 -2.48 -18.87
CA LEU A 27 -32.27 -3.87 -18.96
C LEU A 27 -33.40 -4.90 -18.84
N ARG A 28 -34.44 -4.65 -18.04
CA ARG A 28 -35.60 -5.55 -17.96
C ARG A 28 -36.37 -5.67 -19.28
N ALA A 29 -36.27 -4.68 -20.15
CA ALA A 29 -36.85 -4.73 -21.48
C ALA A 29 -36.02 -5.56 -22.49
N GLU A 30 -34.77 -5.93 -22.14
CA GLU A 30 -33.91 -6.72 -23.00
C GLU A 30 -34.26 -8.23 -22.93
N PRO A 31 -34.22 -8.95 -24.06
CA PRO A 31 -34.44 -10.40 -24.08
C PRO A 31 -33.46 -11.14 -23.16
N GLY A 32 -33.95 -12.01 -22.29
CA GLY A 32 -33.12 -12.74 -21.33
C GLY A 32 -32.96 -12.05 -19.97
N TYR A 33 -33.41 -10.80 -19.82
CA TYR A 33 -33.13 -9.94 -18.66
C TYR A 33 -34.40 -9.42 -17.95
N GLY A 34 -35.57 -9.91 -18.37
CA GLY A 34 -36.86 -9.59 -17.75
C GLY A 34 -37.04 -10.14 -16.34
N ALA A 35 -38.15 -9.76 -15.70
CA ALA A 35 -38.43 -10.06 -14.28
C ALA A 35 -38.47 -11.56 -13.92
N ASP A 36 -38.80 -12.42 -14.88
CA ASP A 36 -38.83 -13.87 -14.69
C ASP A 36 -37.45 -14.54 -14.82
N GLU A 37 -36.47 -13.83 -15.38
CA GLU A 37 -35.13 -14.37 -15.68
C GLU A 37 -34.01 -13.73 -14.86
N ALA A 38 -34.18 -12.48 -14.44
CA ALA A 38 -33.18 -11.73 -13.70
C ALA A 38 -33.76 -11.04 -12.46
N LEU A 39 -33.07 -11.20 -11.34
CA LEU A 39 -33.28 -10.39 -10.13
C LEU A 39 -32.32 -9.20 -10.17
N TYR A 40 -32.82 -8.05 -9.71
CA TYR A 40 -32.04 -6.82 -9.59
C TYR A 40 -32.13 -6.32 -8.16
N TRP A 41 -30.98 -6.16 -7.53
CA TRP A 41 -30.89 -5.71 -6.15
C TRP A 41 -29.93 -4.54 -6.04
N GLU A 42 -30.47 -3.38 -5.67
CA GLU A 42 -29.68 -2.24 -5.22
C GLU A 42 -29.38 -2.40 -3.73
N TYR A 43 -28.09 -2.35 -3.39
CA TYR A 43 -27.63 -2.43 -2.02
C TYR A 43 -28.03 -1.16 -1.26
N PRO A 44 -28.77 -1.27 -0.14
CA PRO A 44 -29.38 -0.10 0.50
C PRO A 44 -28.40 0.75 1.32
N ASP A 45 -27.24 0.22 1.71
CA ASP A 45 -26.34 0.83 2.69
C ASP A 45 -24.92 1.11 2.13
N PRO A 46 -24.76 1.82 1.00
CA PRO A 46 -23.44 2.08 0.43
C PRO A 46 -22.53 2.88 1.37
N VAL A 47 -21.22 2.74 1.20
CA VAL A 47 -20.24 3.48 2.02
C VAL A 47 -20.15 4.94 1.57
N HIS A 48 -20.36 5.85 2.51
CA HIS A 48 -20.25 7.30 2.34
C HIS A 48 -18.99 7.86 3.02
N ALA A 49 -18.63 9.11 2.70
CA ALA A 49 -17.40 9.75 3.21
C ALA A 49 -17.29 9.83 4.74
N PHE A 50 -18.40 9.74 5.46
CA PHE A 50 -18.44 9.82 6.93
C PHE A 50 -18.94 8.54 7.61
N THR A 51 -19.13 7.46 6.85
CA THR A 51 -19.56 6.18 7.42
C THR A 51 -18.54 5.71 8.46
N GLY A 52 -19.02 5.37 9.67
CA GLY A 52 -18.20 4.80 10.75
C GLY A 52 -17.78 3.36 10.46
N GLY A 53 -16.77 2.84 11.15
CA GLY A 53 -16.23 1.50 10.87
C GLY A 53 -15.28 1.49 9.66
N THR A 54 -14.67 0.36 9.40
CA THR A 54 -13.67 0.13 8.34
C THR A 54 -14.33 -0.31 7.03
N MET A 55 -13.64 -0.11 5.90
CA MET A 55 -14.15 -0.61 4.61
C MET A 55 -14.23 -2.15 4.58
N ALA A 56 -13.37 -2.83 5.36
CA ALA A 56 -13.40 -4.28 5.52
C ALA A 56 -14.70 -4.78 6.17
N GLU A 57 -15.17 -4.10 7.22
CA GLU A 57 -16.43 -4.42 7.92
C GLU A 57 -17.64 -4.20 7.01
N HIS A 58 -17.69 -3.08 6.26
CA HIS A 58 -18.77 -2.81 5.32
C HIS A 58 -18.81 -3.76 4.12
N SER A 59 -17.64 -4.23 3.68
CA SER A 59 -17.56 -5.26 2.63
C SER A 59 -18.02 -6.61 3.15
N ARG A 60 -17.78 -6.90 4.44
CA ARG A 60 -18.25 -8.12 5.11
C ARG A 60 -19.75 -8.13 5.25
N ASP A 61 -20.34 -7.02 5.71
CA ASP A 61 -21.80 -6.85 5.78
C ASP A 61 -22.45 -7.02 4.40
N LEU A 62 -21.86 -6.42 3.35
CA LEU A 62 -22.31 -6.66 1.99
C LEU A 62 -22.24 -8.15 1.62
N ALA A 63 -21.13 -8.84 1.89
CA ALA A 63 -20.97 -10.25 1.57
C ALA A 63 -22.00 -11.14 2.29
N ASP A 64 -22.27 -10.88 3.57
CA ASP A 64 -23.26 -11.60 4.37
C ASP A 64 -24.70 -11.33 3.90
N ARG A 65 -25.00 -10.10 3.49
CA ARG A 65 -26.32 -9.76 2.94
C ARG A 65 -26.53 -10.32 1.55
N ILE A 66 -25.49 -10.43 0.72
CA ILE A 66 -25.55 -11.17 -0.54
C ILE A 66 -25.89 -12.63 -0.26
N ASP A 67 -25.24 -13.26 0.73
CA ASP A 67 -25.51 -14.64 1.11
C ASP A 67 -26.96 -14.83 1.54
N ALA A 68 -27.45 -13.97 2.45
CA ALA A 68 -28.84 -13.99 2.90
C ALA A 68 -29.83 -13.77 1.75
N TYR A 69 -29.53 -12.84 0.84
CA TYR A 69 -30.37 -12.56 -0.33
C TYR A 69 -30.38 -13.74 -1.32
N HIS A 70 -29.25 -14.41 -1.49
CA HIS A 70 -29.02 -15.52 -2.42
C HIS A 70 -29.44 -16.88 -1.83
N THR A 71 -30.56 -16.93 -1.12
CA THR A 71 -31.09 -18.16 -0.50
C THR A 71 -32.43 -18.57 -1.07
N GLY A 72 -32.71 -19.87 -0.99
CA GLY A 72 -34.01 -20.44 -1.35
C GLY A 72 -34.48 -20.04 -2.76
N PRO A 73 -35.69 -19.46 -2.93
CA PRO A 73 -36.25 -19.08 -4.23
C PRO A 73 -35.44 -18.02 -5.01
N ARG A 74 -34.53 -17.29 -4.34
CA ARG A 74 -33.70 -16.24 -4.93
C ARG A 74 -32.30 -16.73 -5.29
N ARG A 75 -31.97 -18.00 -5.00
CA ARG A 75 -30.70 -18.59 -5.41
C ARG A 75 -30.64 -18.69 -6.92
N THR A 76 -29.64 -18.05 -7.52
CA THR A 76 -29.41 -18.03 -8.97
C THR A 76 -28.11 -18.78 -9.32
N PRO A 77 -28.00 -19.39 -10.51
CA PRO A 77 -26.74 -19.96 -10.96
C PRO A 77 -25.71 -18.88 -11.35
N GLU A 78 -26.15 -17.65 -11.61
CA GLU A 78 -25.30 -16.53 -12.03
C GLU A 78 -25.51 -15.31 -11.11
N ILE A 79 -24.40 -14.68 -10.71
CA ILE A 79 -24.35 -13.40 -10.00
C ILE A 79 -23.48 -12.43 -10.79
N VAL A 80 -23.99 -11.21 -11.01
CA VAL A 80 -23.28 -10.08 -11.58
C VAL A 80 -23.15 -9.01 -10.50
N LEU A 81 -21.92 -8.76 -10.05
CA LEU A 81 -21.64 -7.67 -9.12
C LEU A 81 -21.40 -6.39 -9.91
N VAL A 82 -21.97 -5.28 -9.46
CA VAL A 82 -21.85 -3.98 -10.09
C VAL A 82 -21.54 -2.96 -9.00
N GLY A 83 -20.47 -2.21 -9.15
CA GLY A 83 -20.07 -1.20 -8.17
C GLY A 83 -19.72 0.11 -8.85
N HIS A 84 -20.22 1.21 -8.31
CA HIS A 84 -19.91 2.56 -8.76
C HIS A 84 -19.02 3.27 -7.75
N SER A 85 -17.92 3.90 -8.20
CA SER A 85 -17.02 4.68 -7.34
C SER A 85 -16.52 3.83 -6.15
N LEU A 86 -16.80 4.21 -4.91
CA LEU A 86 -16.49 3.43 -3.70
C LEU A 86 -17.20 2.09 -3.63
N GLY A 87 -18.41 1.97 -4.20
CA GLY A 87 -19.13 0.70 -4.28
C GLY A 87 -18.36 -0.35 -5.07
N GLY A 88 -17.55 0.08 -6.06
CA GLY A 88 -16.62 -0.78 -6.78
C GLY A 88 -15.53 -1.39 -5.88
N ILE A 89 -15.00 -0.62 -4.93
CA ILE A 89 -14.05 -1.14 -3.93
C ILE A 89 -14.74 -2.14 -3.00
N GLN A 90 -15.96 -1.81 -2.56
CA GLN A 90 -16.74 -2.64 -1.65
C GLN A 90 -17.10 -4.00 -2.28
N VAL A 91 -17.58 -4.03 -3.53
CA VAL A 91 -17.90 -5.31 -4.21
C VAL A 91 -16.65 -6.15 -4.46
N ARG A 92 -15.52 -5.53 -4.79
CA ARG A 92 -14.25 -6.23 -5.00
C ARG A 92 -13.80 -6.94 -3.72
N TYR A 93 -13.83 -6.23 -2.59
CA TYR A 93 -13.37 -6.82 -1.34
C TYR A 93 -14.38 -7.82 -0.77
N ALA A 94 -15.70 -7.56 -0.87
CA ALA A 94 -16.75 -8.52 -0.50
C ALA A 94 -16.61 -9.85 -1.26
N TYR A 95 -16.31 -9.78 -2.56
CA TYR A 95 -16.04 -10.97 -3.38
C TYR A 95 -14.83 -11.76 -2.87
N ILE A 96 -13.68 -11.11 -2.62
CA ILE A 96 -12.50 -11.80 -2.07
C ILE A 96 -12.80 -12.40 -0.70
N GLN A 97 -13.46 -11.66 0.20
CA GLN A 97 -13.84 -12.14 1.53
C GLN A 97 -14.72 -13.39 1.44
N ALA A 98 -15.75 -13.38 0.59
CA ALA A 98 -16.62 -14.52 0.35
C ALA A 98 -15.87 -15.71 -0.26
N LEU A 99 -14.99 -15.47 -1.24
CA LEU A 99 -14.24 -16.52 -1.92
C LEU A 99 -13.22 -17.21 -0.99
N ARG A 100 -12.52 -16.43 -0.17
CA ARG A 100 -11.38 -16.91 0.63
C ARG A 100 -11.68 -17.11 2.11
N GLY A 101 -12.79 -16.57 2.62
CA GLY A 101 -13.09 -16.57 4.05
C GLY A 101 -12.15 -15.63 4.80
N ILE A 102 -11.91 -14.45 4.25
CA ILE A 102 -11.15 -13.40 4.94
C ILE A 102 -12.12 -12.68 5.88
N ASP A 103 -11.70 -12.48 7.13
CA ASP A 103 -12.49 -11.81 8.17
C ASP A 103 -13.89 -12.44 8.39
N GLY A 104 -14.06 -13.73 8.06
CA GLY A 104 -15.33 -14.45 8.14
C GLY A 104 -15.30 -15.80 7.42
N PRO A 105 -16.42 -16.53 7.35
CA PRO A 105 -16.49 -17.78 6.61
C PRO A 105 -16.44 -17.54 5.08
N LYS A 106 -16.02 -18.59 4.36
CA LYS A 106 -16.25 -18.66 2.91
C LYS A 106 -17.75 -18.74 2.64
N LEU A 107 -18.21 -18.05 1.61
CA LEU A 107 -19.60 -18.02 1.19
C LEU A 107 -19.74 -18.58 -0.22
N ASP A 108 -20.71 -19.48 -0.40
CA ASP A 108 -20.85 -20.24 -1.65
C ASP A 108 -21.26 -19.36 -2.84
N TRP A 109 -21.93 -18.23 -2.59
CA TRP A 109 -22.35 -17.31 -3.65
C TRP A 109 -21.17 -16.77 -4.46
N ALA A 110 -19.97 -16.70 -3.90
CA ALA A 110 -18.77 -16.27 -4.62
C ALA A 110 -18.50 -17.12 -5.86
N ARG A 111 -18.85 -18.42 -5.85
CA ARG A 111 -18.68 -19.32 -7.00
C ARG A 111 -19.70 -19.08 -8.11
N ALA A 112 -20.83 -18.44 -7.80
CA ALA A 112 -21.85 -18.08 -8.77
C ALA A 112 -21.54 -16.74 -9.46
N VAL A 113 -20.51 -16.00 -9.01
CA VAL A 113 -20.12 -14.74 -9.64
C VAL A 113 -19.49 -15.01 -10.99
N THR A 114 -20.17 -14.61 -12.07
CA THR A 114 -19.65 -14.74 -13.44
C THR A 114 -19.01 -13.45 -13.93
N ARG A 115 -19.39 -12.31 -13.33
CA ARG A 115 -19.00 -10.98 -13.80
C ARG A 115 -19.00 -9.95 -12.67
N ILE A 116 -18.03 -9.04 -12.75
CA ILE A 116 -17.87 -7.88 -11.86
C ILE A 116 -17.72 -6.64 -12.75
N VAL A 117 -18.64 -5.69 -12.63
CA VAL A 117 -18.67 -4.47 -13.44
C VAL A 117 -18.37 -3.27 -12.55
N LEU A 118 -17.34 -2.51 -12.92
CA LEU A 118 -16.76 -1.42 -12.16
C LEU A 118 -17.01 -0.11 -12.89
N PHE A 119 -17.95 0.70 -12.41
CA PHE A 119 -18.23 2.03 -12.96
C PHE A 119 -17.39 3.06 -12.22
N ALA A 120 -16.51 3.77 -12.92
CA ALA A 120 -15.64 4.83 -12.39
C ALA A 120 -15.02 4.47 -11.01
N THR A 121 -14.54 3.23 -10.85
CA THR A 121 -14.08 2.73 -9.55
C THR A 121 -12.68 3.25 -9.21
N LEU A 122 -12.50 3.65 -7.95
CA LEU A 122 -11.24 4.19 -7.42
C LEU A 122 -10.25 3.07 -7.02
N ASN A 123 -9.83 2.24 -7.99
CA ASN A 123 -9.07 1.01 -7.73
C ASN A 123 -7.76 1.18 -6.92
N ARG A 124 -7.09 2.33 -7.06
CA ARG A 124 -5.85 2.67 -6.34
C ARG A 124 -6.09 3.52 -5.08
N GLY A 125 -7.34 3.85 -4.78
CA GLY A 125 -7.73 4.77 -3.73
C GLY A 125 -7.67 6.24 -4.17
N ILE A 126 -7.92 7.14 -3.22
CA ILE A 126 -7.94 8.58 -3.42
C ILE A 126 -6.55 9.13 -3.11
N GLU A 127 -5.91 9.76 -4.10
CA GLU A 127 -4.60 10.38 -3.95
C GLU A 127 -4.73 11.74 -3.25
N PRO A 128 -4.20 11.93 -2.01
CA PRO A 128 -4.39 13.16 -1.26
C PRO A 128 -3.77 14.41 -1.89
N SER A 129 -2.79 14.26 -2.79
CA SER A 129 -2.18 15.39 -3.51
C SER A 129 -3.06 15.94 -4.64
N ARG A 130 -4.07 15.17 -5.09
CA ARG A 130 -5.06 15.62 -6.08
C ARG A 130 -6.15 16.49 -5.42
N LEU A 131 -6.28 16.46 -4.10
CA LEU A 131 -7.23 17.28 -3.37
C LEU A 131 -6.76 18.75 -3.30
N PRO A 132 -7.66 19.73 -3.43
CA PRO A 132 -7.37 21.12 -3.14
C PRO A 132 -6.67 21.30 -1.78
N TRP A 133 -5.73 22.24 -1.68
CA TRP A 133 -4.88 22.41 -0.49
C TRP A 133 -5.66 22.56 0.82
N TRP A 134 -6.86 23.15 0.79
CA TRP A 134 -7.71 23.32 1.97
C TRP A 134 -8.37 22.01 2.40
N GLN A 135 -8.76 21.14 1.45
CA GLN A 135 -9.23 19.79 1.75
C GLN A 135 -8.10 18.92 2.27
N HIS A 136 -6.90 19.08 1.71
CA HIS A 136 -5.70 18.44 2.21
C HIS A 136 -5.39 18.85 3.65
N LEU A 137 -5.48 20.15 3.97
CA LEU A 137 -5.31 20.67 5.32
C LEU A 137 -6.36 20.11 6.29
N LEU A 138 -7.64 20.07 5.87
CA LEU A 138 -8.72 19.47 6.67
C LEU A 138 -8.49 17.98 6.92
N LEU A 139 -8.04 17.21 5.91
CA LEU A 139 -7.70 15.81 6.05
C LEU A 139 -6.55 15.59 7.04
N VAL A 140 -5.52 16.43 6.98
CA VAL A 140 -4.39 16.41 7.92
C VAL A 140 -4.85 16.72 9.35
N LEU A 141 -5.70 17.73 9.54
CA LEU A 141 -6.25 18.08 10.85
C LEU A 141 -7.22 17.02 11.40
N ALA A 142 -8.03 16.41 10.53
CA ALA A 142 -9.00 15.37 10.88
C ALA A 142 -8.39 13.96 10.97
N THR A 143 -7.09 13.82 10.71
CA THR A 143 -6.39 12.53 10.65
C THR A 143 -6.66 11.60 11.85
N PRO A 144 -6.70 12.02 13.13
CA PRO A 144 -7.05 11.11 14.22
C PRO A 144 -8.47 10.55 14.13
N TYR A 145 -9.43 11.33 13.62
CA TYR A 145 -10.84 10.96 13.48
C TYR A 145 -11.15 10.18 12.20
N VAL A 146 -10.39 10.41 11.13
CA VAL A 146 -10.54 9.73 9.83
C VAL A 146 -9.94 8.32 9.86
N ARG A 147 -8.98 8.05 10.76
CA ARG A 147 -8.26 6.77 10.87
C ARG A 147 -9.10 5.57 11.26
N THR A 148 -10.20 5.76 11.98
CA THR A 148 -11.09 4.68 12.44
C THR A 148 -12.36 4.60 11.60
N ARG A 149 -12.32 5.17 10.40
CA ARG A 149 -13.47 5.27 9.49
C ARG A 149 -13.08 4.80 8.09
N ALA A 150 -14.07 4.37 7.33
CA ALA A 150 -13.90 3.80 6.00
C ALA A 150 -13.16 4.76 5.06
N PHE A 151 -13.32 6.08 5.23
CA PHE A 151 -12.58 7.06 4.44
C PHE A 151 -11.06 7.01 4.63
N GLY A 152 -10.57 6.70 5.84
CA GLY A 152 -9.14 6.53 6.08
C GLY A 152 -8.56 5.34 5.31
N ASP A 153 -9.36 4.28 5.15
CA ASP A 153 -8.99 3.10 4.36
C ASP A 153 -8.92 3.42 2.87
N LEU A 154 -9.60 4.45 2.38
CA LEU A 154 -9.72 4.75 0.94
C LEU A 154 -8.56 5.54 0.36
N LEU A 155 -7.60 6.00 1.18
CA LEU A 155 -6.47 6.78 0.70
C LEU A 155 -5.49 5.90 -0.09
N SER A 156 -4.91 6.43 -1.16
CA SER A 156 -3.84 5.74 -1.90
C SER A 156 -2.70 5.35 -0.97
N GLY A 157 -2.24 4.11 -1.10
CA GLY A 157 -1.21 3.53 -0.24
C GLY A 157 -1.66 3.15 1.16
N SER A 158 -2.96 3.28 1.51
CA SER A 158 -3.45 2.75 2.78
C SER A 158 -3.21 1.23 2.86
N PRO A 159 -3.08 0.66 4.07
CA PRO A 159 -2.98 -0.79 4.24
C PRO A 159 -4.15 -1.53 3.59
N PHE A 160 -5.37 -1.02 3.75
CA PHE A 160 -6.58 -1.64 3.19
C PHE A 160 -6.55 -1.69 1.66
N ILE A 161 -6.41 -0.54 0.97
CA ILE A 161 -6.45 -0.48 -0.49
C ILE A 161 -5.31 -1.28 -1.10
N THR A 162 -4.10 -1.12 -0.55
CA THR A 162 -2.92 -1.81 -1.07
C THR A 162 -3.04 -3.32 -0.89
N ASN A 163 -3.43 -3.79 0.30
CA ASN A 163 -3.62 -5.22 0.56
C ASN A 163 -4.75 -5.81 -0.31
N MET A 164 -5.87 -5.10 -0.46
CA MET A 164 -6.97 -5.51 -1.33
C MET A 164 -6.51 -5.62 -2.78
N ARG A 165 -5.81 -4.60 -3.32
CA ARG A 165 -5.32 -4.57 -4.70
C ARG A 165 -4.35 -5.71 -4.99
N ILE A 166 -3.38 -5.95 -4.10
CA ILE A 166 -2.41 -7.05 -4.24
C ILE A 166 -3.11 -8.41 -4.20
N ARG A 167 -4.00 -8.63 -3.22
CA ARG A 167 -4.79 -9.87 -3.14
C ARG A 167 -5.62 -10.06 -4.41
N TRP A 168 -6.31 -9.02 -4.84
CA TRP A 168 -7.12 -9.04 -6.06
C TRP A 168 -6.30 -9.51 -7.28
N MET A 169 -5.10 -8.96 -7.50
CA MET A 169 -4.22 -9.40 -8.60
C MET A 169 -3.78 -10.86 -8.44
N HIS A 170 -3.31 -11.28 -7.25
CA HIS A 170 -2.92 -12.66 -7.01
C HIS A 170 -4.07 -13.66 -7.20
N GLU A 171 -5.26 -13.32 -6.70
CA GLU A 171 -6.42 -14.19 -6.76
C GLU A 171 -6.88 -14.41 -8.20
N PHE A 172 -6.93 -13.35 -9.00
CA PHE A 172 -7.29 -13.45 -10.41
C PHE A 172 -6.22 -14.17 -11.23
N ALA A 173 -4.94 -14.01 -10.89
CA ALA A 173 -3.87 -14.80 -11.50
C ALA A 173 -4.02 -16.30 -11.20
N VAL A 174 -4.37 -16.68 -9.96
CA VAL A 174 -4.61 -18.08 -9.56
C VAL A 174 -5.85 -18.68 -10.23
N LEU A 175 -6.94 -17.92 -10.32
CA LEU A 175 -8.17 -18.38 -10.97
C LEU A 175 -8.02 -18.51 -12.49
N GLY A 176 -7.17 -17.68 -13.10
CA GLY A 176 -6.90 -17.69 -14.53
C GLY A 176 -8.18 -17.50 -15.35
N LYS A 177 -8.40 -18.36 -16.35
CA LYS A 177 -9.60 -18.35 -17.20
C LYS A 177 -10.92 -18.64 -16.48
N HIS A 178 -10.87 -19.14 -15.24
CA HIS A 178 -12.05 -19.41 -14.42
C HIS A 178 -12.45 -18.22 -13.56
N ALA A 179 -11.66 -17.14 -13.56
CA ALA A 179 -12.00 -15.92 -12.85
C ALA A 179 -13.27 -15.29 -13.44
N PRO A 180 -14.08 -14.57 -12.63
CA PRO A 180 -15.16 -13.75 -13.16
C PRO A 180 -14.62 -12.75 -14.20
N LYS A 181 -15.45 -12.37 -15.17
CA LYS A 181 -15.11 -11.29 -16.09
C LYS A 181 -15.13 -9.97 -15.34
N VAL A 182 -14.07 -9.17 -15.45
CA VAL A 182 -14.03 -7.84 -14.81
C VAL A 182 -14.13 -6.78 -15.88
N VAL A 183 -15.21 -6.00 -15.88
CA VAL A 183 -15.40 -4.93 -16.86
C VAL A 183 -15.36 -3.59 -16.15
N GLN A 184 -14.33 -2.80 -16.41
CA GLN A 184 -14.24 -1.44 -15.92
C GLN A 184 -14.65 -0.44 -16.99
N LEU A 185 -15.60 0.41 -16.62
CA LEU A 185 -15.99 1.57 -17.41
C LEU A 185 -15.44 2.83 -16.75
N ARG A 186 -14.56 3.52 -17.46
CA ARG A 186 -14.00 4.81 -17.02
C ARG A 186 -14.81 5.95 -17.61
N ALA A 187 -15.02 7.00 -16.84
CA ALA A 187 -15.55 8.25 -17.37
C ALA A 187 -14.47 9.03 -18.14
N ASP A 188 -14.85 9.68 -19.23
CA ASP A 188 -13.94 10.47 -20.07
C ASP A 188 -13.47 11.76 -19.37
N VAL A 189 -14.36 12.40 -18.61
CA VAL A 189 -14.09 13.63 -17.85
C VAL A 189 -14.15 13.30 -16.36
N ASP A 190 -13.17 12.50 -15.89
CA ASP A 190 -13.07 12.05 -14.50
C ASP A 190 -11.84 12.67 -13.81
N ASP A 191 -12.08 13.53 -12.81
CA ASP A 191 -11.03 14.17 -12.02
C ASP A 191 -10.50 13.28 -10.87
N LEU A 192 -11.12 12.12 -10.63
CA LEU A 192 -10.78 11.23 -9.52
C LEU A 192 -10.08 9.94 -9.96
N VAL A 193 -10.34 9.44 -11.16
CA VAL A 193 -9.80 8.18 -11.70
C VAL A 193 -8.92 8.43 -12.93
N GLU A 194 -7.63 8.13 -12.83
CA GLU A 194 -6.69 8.18 -13.95
C GLU A 194 -6.50 6.81 -14.63
N ASP A 195 -5.94 6.80 -15.85
CA ASP A 195 -5.57 5.60 -16.60
C ASP A 195 -4.72 4.62 -15.77
N GLU A 196 -3.72 5.15 -15.09
CA GLU A 196 -2.79 4.37 -14.26
C GLU A 196 -3.45 3.72 -13.03
N ASP A 197 -4.61 4.24 -12.59
CA ASP A 197 -5.32 3.68 -11.44
C ASP A 197 -5.98 2.33 -11.78
N SER A 198 -6.11 2.01 -13.07
CA SER A 198 -6.82 0.82 -13.59
C SER A 198 -5.90 -0.29 -14.11
N ARG A 199 -4.58 -0.09 -14.06
CA ARG A 199 -3.59 -1.06 -14.56
C ARG A 199 -3.65 -2.44 -13.91
N ASP A 200 -4.20 -2.54 -12.69
CA ASP A 200 -4.40 -3.84 -12.06
C ASP A 200 -5.34 -4.73 -12.88
N LEU A 201 -6.33 -4.16 -13.58
CA LEU A 201 -7.24 -4.93 -14.44
C LEU A 201 -6.61 -5.37 -15.75
N GLU A 202 -5.74 -4.55 -16.33
CA GLU A 202 -4.99 -4.89 -17.54
C GLU A 202 -4.09 -6.12 -17.33
N SER A 203 -3.59 -6.31 -16.10
CA SER A 203 -2.79 -7.49 -15.74
C SER A 203 -3.61 -8.79 -15.64
N MET A 204 -4.95 -8.73 -15.74
CA MET A 204 -5.83 -9.88 -15.50
C MET A 204 -6.19 -10.63 -16.78
N PRO A 205 -6.24 -11.97 -16.73
CA PRO A 205 -6.68 -12.79 -17.86
C PRO A 205 -8.12 -12.50 -18.34
N THR A 206 -8.95 -11.90 -17.48
CA THR A 206 -10.38 -11.65 -17.72
C THR A 206 -10.77 -10.17 -17.63
N GLY A 207 -9.79 -9.28 -17.51
CA GLY A 207 -9.98 -7.84 -17.34
C GLY A 207 -10.27 -7.12 -18.65
N VAL A 208 -11.26 -6.24 -18.64
CA VAL A 208 -11.70 -5.46 -19.80
C VAL A 208 -11.90 -4.02 -19.37
N GLN A 209 -11.38 -3.09 -20.15
CA GLN A 209 -11.55 -1.67 -19.91
C GLN A 209 -12.16 -0.96 -21.11
N LYS A 210 -13.08 -0.02 -20.85
CA LYS A 210 -13.65 0.85 -21.87
C LYS A 210 -13.91 2.24 -21.29
N VAL A 211 -13.68 3.28 -22.09
CA VAL A 211 -14.03 4.65 -21.73
C VAL A 211 -15.46 4.95 -22.18
N ILE A 212 -16.22 5.66 -21.35
CA ILE A 212 -17.53 6.19 -21.70
C ILE A 212 -17.36 7.68 -22.07
N PRO A 213 -17.49 8.03 -23.35
CA PRO A 213 -17.34 9.41 -23.82
C PRO A 213 -18.25 10.37 -23.07
N ARG A 214 -17.74 11.57 -22.76
CA ARG A 214 -18.49 12.69 -22.15
C ARG A 214 -19.13 12.38 -20.78
N ALA A 215 -18.84 11.22 -20.21
CA ALA A 215 -19.19 10.88 -18.85
C ALA A 215 -18.30 11.63 -17.87
N THR A 216 -18.89 11.98 -16.74
CA THR A 216 -18.22 12.40 -15.52
C THR A 216 -18.22 11.26 -14.51
N HIS A 217 -17.47 11.41 -13.42
CA HIS A 217 -17.52 10.46 -12.32
C HIS A 217 -18.94 10.26 -11.77
N ALA A 218 -19.75 11.32 -11.70
CA ALA A 218 -21.06 11.30 -11.03
C ALA A 218 -22.20 10.76 -11.90
N ASP A 219 -22.14 10.93 -13.21
CA ASP A 219 -23.22 10.55 -14.14
C ASP A 219 -22.90 9.30 -14.96
N VAL A 220 -21.84 8.56 -14.61
CA VAL A 220 -21.37 7.39 -15.35
C VAL A 220 -22.48 6.34 -15.56
N ILE A 221 -23.38 6.19 -14.59
CA ILE A 221 -24.49 5.23 -14.57
C ILE A 221 -25.81 5.77 -15.17
N SER A 222 -25.91 7.08 -15.40
CA SER A 222 -27.17 7.75 -15.76
C SER A 222 -27.52 7.47 -17.21
N VAL A 223 -28.70 6.92 -17.52
CA VAL A 223 -29.13 6.64 -18.92
C VAL A 223 -30.16 7.62 -19.49
N ASP A 224 -30.81 8.41 -18.63
CA ASP A 224 -31.88 9.33 -19.05
C ASP A 224 -31.39 10.77 -19.24
N THR A 225 -30.42 11.19 -18.40
CA THR A 225 -29.92 12.57 -18.36
C THR A 225 -28.47 12.68 -18.82
N ALA A 226 -27.92 11.61 -19.42
CA ALA A 226 -26.53 11.58 -19.84
C ALA A 226 -26.25 12.47 -21.06
N ARG A 227 -25.04 13.02 -21.09
CA ARG A 227 -24.48 13.59 -22.30
C ARG A 227 -23.98 12.45 -23.18
N GLU A 228 -24.46 12.41 -24.42
CA GLU A 228 -24.16 11.37 -25.39
C GLU A 228 -23.83 12.02 -26.75
N ASP A 229 -23.06 11.32 -27.57
CA ASP A 229 -22.80 11.73 -28.96
C ASP A 229 -23.96 11.33 -29.90
N TYR A 230 -24.69 10.27 -29.55
CA TYR A 230 -25.90 9.83 -30.24
C TYR A 230 -26.89 9.21 -29.25
N PRO A 231 -28.22 9.28 -29.52
CA PRO A 231 -29.23 8.77 -28.60
C PRO A 231 -29.05 7.28 -28.26
N GLY A 232 -28.97 6.96 -26.97
CA GLY A 232 -28.86 5.59 -26.46
C GLY A 232 -27.43 5.09 -26.28
N GLN A 233 -26.41 5.88 -26.66
CA GLN A 233 -24.99 5.51 -26.55
C GLN A 233 -24.62 5.04 -25.15
N ARG A 234 -25.11 5.71 -24.10
CA ARG A 234 -24.80 5.37 -22.72
C ARG A 234 -25.34 4.00 -22.37
N PHE A 235 -26.62 3.78 -22.67
CA PHE A 235 -27.26 2.51 -22.40
C PHE A 235 -26.58 1.37 -23.16
N ASP A 236 -26.21 1.57 -24.42
CA ASP A 236 -25.50 0.57 -25.21
C ASP A 236 -24.17 0.15 -24.57
N ILE A 237 -23.40 1.12 -24.05
CA ILE A 237 -22.11 0.84 -23.38
C ILE A 237 -22.33 0.12 -22.04
N LEU A 238 -23.29 0.58 -21.23
CA LEU A 238 -23.59 -0.03 -19.93
C LEU A 238 -24.15 -1.45 -20.11
N ARG A 239 -25.07 -1.65 -21.06
CA ARG A 239 -25.63 -2.95 -21.45
C ARG A 239 -24.50 -3.87 -21.90
N TRP A 240 -23.64 -3.42 -22.82
CA TRP A 240 -22.46 -4.18 -23.25
C TRP A 240 -21.61 -4.69 -22.07
N ALA A 241 -21.34 -3.82 -21.10
CA ALA A 241 -20.52 -4.20 -19.95
C ALA A 241 -21.19 -5.28 -19.08
N LEU A 242 -22.52 -5.18 -18.91
CA LEU A 242 -23.32 -6.03 -18.02
C LEU A 242 -23.68 -7.38 -18.66
N THR A 243 -23.95 -7.41 -19.97
CA THR A 243 -24.63 -8.54 -20.61
C THR A 243 -23.76 -9.25 -21.65
N GLU A 244 -22.95 -8.52 -22.40
CA GLU A 244 -22.36 -9.05 -23.62
C GLU A 244 -21.10 -9.89 -23.36
N PRO A 245 -20.75 -10.82 -24.26
CA PRO A 245 -19.44 -11.45 -24.28
C PRO A 245 -18.35 -10.39 -24.48
N VAL A 246 -17.53 -10.19 -23.45
CA VAL A 246 -16.38 -9.28 -23.52
C VAL A 246 -15.09 -10.07 -23.77
N ARG A 247 -14.16 -9.47 -24.49
CA ARG A 247 -12.80 -9.98 -24.70
C ARG A 247 -11.85 -9.20 -23.77
N PRO A 248 -10.86 -9.88 -23.15
CA PRO A 248 -9.82 -9.21 -22.38
C PRO A 248 -9.17 -8.08 -23.17
N THR A 249 -8.92 -6.96 -22.51
CA THR A 249 -8.15 -5.86 -23.10
C THR A 249 -6.67 -6.21 -22.99
N ASP A 250 -5.90 -6.00 -24.06
CA ASP A 250 -4.45 -6.16 -23.99
C ASP A 250 -3.87 -5.10 -23.04
N PRO A 251 -2.94 -5.47 -22.14
CA PRO A 251 -2.34 -4.51 -21.23
C PRO A 251 -1.61 -3.41 -21.99
N ALA A 252 -1.67 -2.19 -21.47
CA ALA A 252 -0.95 -1.08 -22.05
C ALA A 252 0.56 -1.40 -22.05
N PRO A 253 1.23 -1.32 -23.21
CA PRO A 253 2.59 -1.81 -23.37
C PRO A 253 3.52 -1.09 -22.38
N VAL A 254 4.28 -1.90 -21.65
CA VAL A 254 5.39 -1.42 -20.84
C VAL A 254 6.55 -1.07 -21.79
N PRO A 255 7.34 -0.01 -21.53
CA PRO A 255 8.49 0.34 -22.37
C PRO A 255 9.38 -0.89 -22.63
N PRO A 256 9.88 -1.13 -23.86
CA PRO A 256 10.65 -2.34 -24.19
C PRO A 256 11.86 -2.57 -23.28
N THR A 257 12.50 -1.49 -22.84
CA THR A 257 13.63 -1.50 -21.89
C THR A 257 13.24 -2.01 -20.50
N GLU A 258 12.00 -1.78 -20.08
CA GLU A 258 11.44 -2.23 -18.80
C GLU A 258 10.80 -3.63 -18.94
N ALA A 259 10.21 -3.94 -20.09
CA ALA A 259 9.65 -5.25 -20.39
C ALA A 259 10.72 -6.35 -20.37
N ALA A 260 11.92 -6.08 -20.90
CA ALA A 260 13.05 -7.00 -20.92
C ALA A 260 13.60 -7.36 -19.52
N LYS A 261 13.23 -6.59 -18.48
CA LYS A 261 13.73 -6.81 -17.12
C LYS A 261 13.22 -8.13 -16.55
N THR A 262 14.04 -8.86 -15.79
CA THR A 262 13.69 -10.19 -15.27
C THR A 262 13.16 -10.15 -13.84
N SER A 263 13.47 -9.10 -13.08
CA SER A 263 13.05 -8.90 -11.68
C SER A 263 12.85 -7.41 -11.37
N VAL A 264 12.18 -7.12 -10.25
CA VAL A 264 12.03 -5.76 -9.72
C VAL A 264 12.75 -5.66 -8.38
N VAL A 265 13.65 -4.69 -8.23
CA VAL A 265 14.45 -4.52 -7.00
C VAL A 265 14.13 -3.17 -6.38
N PHE A 266 13.64 -3.16 -5.15
CA PHE A 266 13.43 -1.94 -4.38
C PHE A 266 14.70 -1.62 -3.59
N ALA A 267 15.46 -0.62 -4.05
CA ALA A 267 16.61 -0.08 -3.35
C ALA A 267 16.21 1.17 -2.55
N LEU A 268 15.90 0.99 -1.26
CA LEU A 268 15.45 2.07 -0.37
C LEU A 268 16.57 2.60 0.51
N HIS A 269 16.87 3.89 0.32
CA HIS A 269 17.76 4.65 1.18
C HIS A 269 17.03 5.13 2.45
N GLY A 270 17.76 5.45 3.53
CA GLY A 270 17.19 6.02 4.76
C GLY A 270 17.16 7.56 4.80
N ILE A 271 18.35 8.18 4.91
CA ILE A 271 18.57 9.64 5.04
C ILE A 271 19.67 10.01 4.02
N ARG A 272 19.40 10.92 3.08
CA ARG A 272 20.35 11.32 2.01
C ARG A 272 21.47 12.25 2.52
N SER A 273 22.11 11.92 3.64
CA SER A 273 23.31 12.61 4.13
C SER A 273 24.42 11.59 4.41
N GLY A 274 25.21 11.29 3.37
CA GLY A 274 26.60 10.84 3.55
C GLY A 274 26.98 9.40 3.17
N SER A 275 26.09 8.57 2.62
CA SER A 275 26.43 7.16 2.28
C SER A 275 26.56 6.83 0.78
N GLY A 276 26.86 7.83 -0.06
CA GLY A 276 27.06 7.62 -1.50
C GLY A 276 25.78 7.39 -2.30
N ASP A 277 25.91 7.12 -3.59
CA ASP A 277 24.79 6.85 -4.50
C ASP A 277 24.62 5.34 -4.77
N TRP A 278 24.76 4.55 -3.70
CA TRP A 278 24.73 3.08 -3.78
C TRP A 278 23.49 2.51 -4.50
N PRO A 279 22.27 3.11 -4.46
CA PRO A 279 21.14 2.59 -5.24
C PRO A 279 21.35 2.68 -6.75
N THR A 280 22.09 3.70 -7.21
CA THR A 280 22.50 3.81 -8.61
C THR A 280 23.64 2.84 -8.92
N GLU A 281 24.62 2.73 -8.03
CA GLU A 281 25.75 1.81 -8.21
C GLU A 281 25.30 0.34 -8.27
N ILE A 282 24.38 -0.10 -7.39
CA ILE A 282 23.81 -1.46 -7.45
C ILE A 282 22.99 -1.67 -8.72
N ALA A 283 22.31 -0.64 -9.24
CA ALA A 283 21.61 -0.72 -10.52
C ALA A 283 22.58 -0.95 -11.69
N THR A 284 23.72 -0.25 -11.68
CA THR A 284 24.80 -0.48 -12.64
C THR A 284 25.32 -1.91 -12.54
N ILE A 285 25.69 -2.37 -11.34
CA ILE A 285 26.23 -3.73 -11.11
C ILE A 285 25.23 -4.81 -11.56
N LEU A 286 23.95 -4.67 -11.23
CA LEU A 286 22.91 -5.63 -11.63
C LEU A 286 22.64 -5.60 -13.14
N SER A 287 22.85 -4.45 -13.79
CA SER A 287 22.76 -4.34 -15.25
C SER A 287 23.96 -4.95 -15.97
N GLU A 288 25.16 -4.87 -15.39
CA GLU A 288 26.41 -5.38 -15.96
C GLU A 288 26.56 -6.90 -15.80
N ASN A 289 25.99 -7.49 -14.75
CA ASN A 289 26.11 -8.93 -14.45
C ASN A 289 24.92 -9.77 -14.97
N ASP A 290 24.31 -9.37 -16.09
CA ASP A 290 23.18 -10.06 -16.75
C ASP A 290 21.93 -10.31 -15.89
N HIS A 291 21.85 -9.75 -14.67
CA HIS A 291 20.67 -9.90 -13.82
C HIS A 291 19.48 -9.07 -14.35
N ASN A 292 19.71 -8.15 -15.30
CA ASN A 292 18.71 -7.31 -15.97
C ASN A 292 17.52 -6.89 -15.08
N ALA A 293 17.81 -6.45 -13.87
CA ALA A 293 16.79 -6.05 -12.90
C ALA A 293 16.28 -4.63 -13.19
N LEU A 294 15.01 -4.41 -12.90
CA LEU A 294 14.45 -3.07 -12.76
C LEU A 294 14.73 -2.58 -11.33
N VAL A 295 15.83 -1.84 -11.16
CA VAL A 295 16.13 -1.20 -9.87
C VAL A 295 15.28 0.05 -9.74
N VAL A 296 14.30 -0.02 -8.85
CA VAL A 296 13.55 1.12 -8.40
C VAL A 296 14.36 1.77 -7.29
N THR A 297 14.63 3.07 -7.42
CA THR A 297 15.25 3.91 -6.40
C THR A 297 14.23 4.93 -5.89
N PRO A 298 13.26 4.51 -5.06
CA PRO A 298 12.22 5.41 -4.61
C PRO A 298 12.85 6.53 -3.76
N SER A 299 12.95 7.76 -4.27
CA SER A 299 13.41 8.92 -3.48
C SER A 299 12.20 9.68 -2.94
N TYR A 300 11.88 9.54 -1.66
CA TYR A 300 10.82 10.30 -0.98
C TYR A 300 11.29 11.71 -0.50
N GLY A 301 12.22 12.33 -1.24
CA GLY A 301 12.87 13.59 -0.85
C GLY A 301 13.96 13.41 0.23
N ARG A 302 14.60 14.50 0.65
CA ARG A 302 15.56 14.47 1.77
C ARG A 302 14.77 14.31 3.09
N LEU A 303 14.87 13.15 3.75
CA LEU A 303 14.47 13.02 5.14
C LEU A 303 15.62 13.46 6.04
N SER A 304 15.36 14.36 6.97
CA SER A 304 16.25 14.64 8.10
C SER A 304 16.02 13.63 9.23
N ALA A 305 16.93 13.57 10.21
CA ALA A 305 16.72 12.80 11.44
C ALA A 305 15.44 13.22 12.20
N TYR A 306 14.98 14.46 12.01
CA TYR A 306 13.68 14.94 12.52
C TYR A 306 12.49 14.35 11.77
N ASP A 307 12.54 14.30 10.44
CA ASP A 307 11.47 13.68 9.65
C ASP A 307 11.35 12.18 9.96
N PHE A 308 12.45 11.55 10.38
CA PHE A 308 12.43 10.19 10.93
C PHE A 308 11.70 10.10 12.28
N ALA A 309 11.93 11.05 13.20
CA ALA A 309 11.31 11.04 14.52
C ALA A 309 9.81 11.39 14.53
N LEU A 310 9.32 12.15 13.54
CA LEU A 310 7.92 12.58 13.47
C LEU A 310 6.97 11.46 12.98
N PRO A 311 5.89 11.12 13.71
CA PRO A 311 4.98 10.03 13.31
C PRO A 311 4.21 10.28 12.00
N PHE A 312 3.93 11.54 11.65
CA PHE A 312 3.12 11.88 10.47
C PHE A 312 3.88 11.68 9.15
N THR A 313 5.15 12.09 9.12
CA THR A 313 6.07 11.88 7.99
C THR A 313 6.31 10.39 7.76
N ARG A 314 6.54 9.61 8.82
CA ARG A 314 6.66 8.15 8.73
C ARG A 314 5.45 7.51 8.06
N ARG A 315 4.23 7.90 8.45
CA ARG A 315 2.98 7.37 7.86
C ARG A 315 2.81 7.73 6.39
N ARG A 316 3.16 8.96 5.99
CA ARG A 316 3.12 9.36 4.58
C ARG A 316 4.06 8.49 3.74
N ASN A 317 5.27 8.25 4.23
CA ASN A 317 6.26 7.46 3.52
C ASN A 317 5.87 5.97 3.45
N LEU A 318 5.23 5.43 4.50
CA LEU A 318 4.68 4.07 4.47
C LEU A 318 3.62 3.91 3.36
N ARG A 319 2.69 4.86 3.27
CA ARG A 319 1.65 4.86 2.23
C ARG A 319 2.26 4.91 0.84
N TRP A 320 3.21 5.82 0.65
CA TRP A 320 3.91 5.94 -0.61
C TRP A 320 4.65 4.65 -0.99
N PHE A 321 5.32 3.98 -0.04
CA PHE A 321 6.04 2.73 -0.35
C PHE A 321 5.07 1.61 -0.73
N ALA A 322 3.98 1.46 0.02
CA ALA A 322 2.90 0.52 -0.25
C ALA A 322 2.30 0.75 -1.65
N ASP A 323 2.02 2.01 -1.98
CA ASP A 323 1.52 2.42 -3.28
C ASP A 323 2.50 2.08 -4.41
N ARG A 324 3.79 2.41 -4.25
CA ARG A 324 4.84 2.09 -5.23
C ARG A 324 4.98 0.59 -5.48
N TYR A 325 4.91 -0.23 -4.43
CA TYR A 325 4.90 -1.68 -4.60
C TYR A 325 3.72 -2.12 -5.48
N SER A 326 2.49 -1.68 -5.14
CA SER A 326 1.29 -2.05 -5.91
C SER A 326 1.35 -1.58 -7.37
N TYR A 327 1.96 -0.42 -7.62
CA TYR A 327 2.19 0.11 -8.95
C TYR A 327 3.10 -0.79 -9.78
N PHE A 328 4.25 -1.19 -9.25
CA PHE A 328 5.16 -2.08 -9.98
C PHE A 328 4.62 -3.49 -10.11
N LEU A 329 3.88 -4.00 -9.12
CA LEU A 329 3.25 -5.31 -9.21
C LEU A 329 2.21 -5.36 -10.35
N ALA A 330 1.42 -4.30 -10.53
CA ALA A 330 0.48 -4.23 -11.67
C ALA A 330 1.18 -4.17 -13.04
N ARG A 331 2.42 -3.66 -13.11
CA ARG A 331 3.21 -3.59 -14.35
C ARG A 331 4.02 -4.86 -14.64
N HIS A 332 4.41 -5.57 -13.58
CA HIS A 332 5.27 -6.75 -13.62
C HIS A 332 4.69 -7.88 -12.74
N PRO A 333 3.47 -8.34 -13.02
CA PRO A 333 2.76 -9.30 -12.17
C PRO A 333 3.42 -10.69 -12.10
N ASP A 334 4.26 -11.01 -13.08
CA ASP A 334 4.94 -12.29 -13.27
C ASP A 334 6.41 -12.29 -12.85
N LYS A 335 6.94 -11.15 -12.41
CA LYS A 335 8.36 -11.00 -12.06
C LYS A 335 8.57 -11.09 -10.55
N PRO A 336 9.70 -11.66 -10.09
CA PRO A 336 10.07 -11.65 -8.68
C PRO A 336 10.43 -10.24 -8.19
N PHE A 337 10.15 -9.99 -6.91
CA PHE A 337 10.41 -8.72 -6.23
C PHE A 337 11.49 -8.93 -5.17
N HIS A 338 12.51 -8.07 -5.15
CA HIS A 338 13.59 -8.09 -4.17
C HIS A 338 13.71 -6.75 -3.45
N PHE A 339 14.36 -6.75 -2.30
CA PHE A 339 14.50 -5.57 -1.46
C PHE A 339 15.92 -5.39 -0.95
N VAL A 340 16.45 -4.17 -1.08
CA VAL A 340 17.69 -3.73 -0.44
C VAL A 340 17.39 -2.46 0.33
N GLY A 341 17.46 -2.53 1.65
CA GLY A 341 17.09 -1.43 2.53
C GLY A 341 18.24 -0.97 3.41
N HIS A 342 18.39 0.34 3.53
CA HIS A 342 19.31 0.98 4.47
C HIS A 342 18.55 1.81 5.50
N SER A 343 18.93 1.71 6.78
CA SER A 343 18.48 2.65 7.81
C SER A 343 16.95 2.79 7.85
N ASN A 344 16.39 4.00 7.73
CA ASN A 344 14.95 4.25 7.67
C ASN A 344 14.24 3.51 6.50
N GLY A 345 14.93 3.16 5.41
CA GLY A 345 14.36 2.29 4.38
C GLY A 345 13.91 0.94 4.94
N THR A 346 14.65 0.40 5.91
CA THR A 346 14.27 -0.86 6.60
C THR A 346 13.04 -0.69 7.49
N TYR A 347 12.84 0.49 8.09
CA TYR A 347 11.64 0.80 8.85
C TYR A 347 10.41 0.82 7.95
N LEU A 348 10.51 1.52 6.80
CA LEU A 348 9.41 1.58 5.85
C LEU A 348 9.02 0.18 5.38
N PHE A 349 10.02 -0.62 5.01
CA PHE A 349 9.81 -1.99 4.61
C PHE A 349 9.15 -2.85 5.70
N GLY A 350 9.77 -2.97 6.88
CA GLY A 350 9.26 -3.85 7.94
C GLY A 350 7.86 -3.45 8.42
N ARG A 351 7.60 -2.15 8.60
CA ARG A 351 6.27 -1.67 9.02
C ARG A 351 5.21 -1.84 7.95
N THR A 352 5.58 -1.74 6.67
CA THR A 352 4.67 -2.04 5.57
C THR A 352 4.37 -3.54 5.48
N LEU A 353 5.34 -4.42 5.76
CA LEU A 353 5.10 -5.86 5.89
C LEU A 353 4.12 -6.20 7.03
N ASP A 354 4.23 -5.56 8.19
CA ASP A 354 3.27 -5.73 9.30
C ASP A 354 1.84 -5.33 8.91
N GLN A 355 1.70 -4.30 8.07
CA GLN A 355 0.39 -3.73 7.72
C GLN A 355 -0.26 -4.40 6.51
N ILE A 356 0.54 -5.02 5.63
CA ILE A 356 0.08 -5.52 4.33
C ILE A 356 0.55 -6.98 4.16
N PRO A 357 -0.23 -7.95 4.68
CA PRO A 357 0.14 -9.37 4.64
C PRO A 357 0.29 -9.96 3.24
N ALA A 358 -0.22 -9.29 2.20
CA ALA A 358 -0.15 -9.74 0.82
C ALA A 358 1.16 -9.40 0.09
N LEU A 359 2.05 -8.59 0.68
CA LEU A 359 3.36 -8.27 0.09
C LEU A 359 4.24 -9.52 -0.03
N ARG A 360 5.02 -9.62 -1.10
CA ARG A 360 5.92 -10.73 -1.38
C ARG A 360 7.27 -10.21 -1.87
N PHE A 361 8.34 -10.66 -1.24
CA PHE A 361 9.71 -10.38 -1.64
C PHE A 361 10.54 -11.66 -1.53
N ASP A 362 11.31 -11.97 -2.55
CA ASP A 362 12.10 -13.19 -2.59
C ASP A 362 13.39 -13.02 -1.78
N HIS A 363 14.19 -11.99 -2.11
CA HIS A 363 15.48 -11.74 -1.46
C HIS A 363 15.46 -10.37 -0.77
N VAL A 364 15.75 -10.35 0.53
CA VAL A 364 15.68 -9.15 1.37
C VAL A 364 17.02 -8.91 2.06
N PHE A 365 17.66 -7.80 1.72
CA PHE A 365 18.91 -7.35 2.33
C PHE A 365 18.68 -6.10 3.20
N LEU A 366 19.11 -6.16 4.45
CA LEU A 366 18.98 -5.07 5.41
C LEU A 366 20.36 -4.62 5.89
N ALA A 367 20.65 -3.33 5.72
CA ALA A 367 21.85 -2.67 6.20
C ALA A 367 21.49 -1.62 7.26
N GLY A 368 22.10 -1.71 8.45
CA GLY A 368 21.88 -0.72 9.51
C GLY A 368 20.40 -0.59 9.88
N SER A 369 19.69 -1.71 9.98
CA SER A 369 18.25 -1.70 10.24
C SER A 369 17.88 -0.96 11.53
N VAL A 370 16.84 -0.14 11.45
CA VAL A 370 16.28 0.59 12.60
C VAL A 370 15.00 -0.06 13.14
N LEU A 371 14.72 -1.30 12.74
CA LEU A 371 13.60 -2.08 13.28
C LEU A 371 13.90 -2.55 14.71
N PRO A 372 12.86 -2.77 15.54
CA PRO A 372 13.02 -3.37 16.86
C PRO A 372 13.59 -4.79 16.76
N ARG A 373 14.31 -5.24 17.79
CA ARG A 373 14.88 -6.60 17.82
C ARG A 373 13.79 -7.66 17.82
N GLU A 374 12.66 -7.28 18.40
CA GLU A 374 11.45 -8.07 18.60
C GLU A 374 10.56 -8.10 17.34
N PHE A 375 11.00 -7.51 16.22
CA PHE A 375 10.30 -7.62 14.95
C PHE A 375 10.23 -9.10 14.53
N ASP A 376 9.01 -9.59 14.31
CA ASP A 376 8.75 -11.02 14.12
C ASP A 376 8.97 -11.45 12.66
N TRP A 377 10.24 -11.62 12.29
CA TRP A 377 10.61 -12.10 10.95
C TRP A 377 10.13 -13.53 10.68
N SER A 378 9.95 -14.34 11.72
CA SER A 378 9.41 -15.69 11.58
C SER A 378 7.97 -15.64 11.07
N ARG A 379 7.11 -14.81 11.67
CA ARG A 379 5.75 -14.55 11.17
C ARG A 379 5.75 -14.07 9.72
N VAL A 380 6.64 -13.15 9.37
CA VAL A 380 6.75 -12.59 8.01
C VAL A 380 7.10 -13.68 7.00
N ALA A 381 8.05 -14.57 7.33
CA ALA A 381 8.43 -15.70 6.50
C ALA A 381 7.33 -16.77 6.42
N ASP A 382 6.67 -17.10 7.54
CA ASP A 382 5.56 -18.07 7.59
C ASP A 382 4.36 -17.62 6.74
N GLN A 383 4.13 -16.30 6.65
CA GLN A 383 3.13 -15.72 5.76
C GLN A 383 3.57 -15.66 4.30
N GLY A 384 4.77 -16.14 3.98
CA GLY A 384 5.38 -16.12 2.65
C GLY A 384 5.77 -14.71 2.18
N GLN A 385 5.81 -13.70 3.07
CA GLN A 385 6.10 -12.33 2.66
C GLN A 385 7.56 -12.12 2.29
N VAL A 386 8.47 -12.92 2.88
CA VAL A 386 9.92 -12.86 2.65
C VAL A 386 10.47 -14.26 2.48
N GLY A 387 11.20 -14.51 1.38
CA GLY A 387 11.87 -15.79 1.12
C GLY A 387 13.18 -15.95 1.89
N THR A 388 14.20 -15.18 1.51
CA THR A 388 15.52 -15.13 2.19
C THR A 388 15.78 -13.74 2.77
N LEU A 389 16.42 -13.73 3.94
CA LEU A 389 16.70 -12.52 4.70
C LEU A 389 18.18 -12.46 5.07
N VAL A 390 18.84 -11.36 4.72
CA VAL A 390 20.18 -11.02 5.20
C VAL A 390 20.09 -9.73 6.00
N ASN A 391 20.54 -9.76 7.25
CA ASN A 391 20.70 -8.57 8.08
C ASN A 391 22.18 -8.36 8.42
N VAL A 392 22.74 -7.23 8.01
CA VAL A 392 24.14 -6.87 8.28
C VAL A 392 24.21 -5.76 9.31
N CYS A 393 24.86 -6.05 10.44
CA CYS A 393 25.08 -5.12 11.53
C CYS A 393 26.49 -4.56 11.51
N ALA A 394 26.65 -3.25 11.71
CA ALA A 394 27.96 -2.59 11.76
C ALA A 394 28.43 -2.31 13.19
N SER A 395 29.73 -2.44 13.44
CA SER A 395 30.31 -2.40 14.80
C SER A 395 30.31 -1.01 15.44
N ALA A 396 30.19 0.06 14.65
CA ALA A 396 30.22 1.46 15.11
C ALA A 396 29.04 2.29 14.54
N ASP A 397 27.87 1.66 14.38
CA ASP A 397 26.64 2.31 13.90
C ASP A 397 26.01 3.21 14.97
N LYS A 398 26.43 4.48 15.02
CA LYS A 398 25.93 5.45 16.02
C LYS A 398 24.43 5.75 15.88
N PRO A 399 23.87 6.00 14.67
CA PRO A 399 22.43 6.23 14.53
C PRO A 399 21.58 5.07 15.05
N VAL A 400 21.93 3.83 14.69
CA VAL A 400 21.16 2.67 15.15
C VAL A 400 21.41 2.44 16.65
N ALA A 401 22.66 2.46 17.12
CA ALA A 401 22.95 2.11 18.51
C ALA A 401 22.53 3.18 19.53
N TRP A 402 22.60 4.47 19.20
CA TRP A 402 22.39 5.56 20.16
C TRP A 402 21.07 6.29 19.93
N LEU A 403 20.79 6.78 18.70
CA LEU A 403 19.56 7.52 18.42
C LEU A 403 18.33 6.63 18.58
N CYS A 404 18.32 5.42 18.00
CA CYS A 404 17.17 4.51 18.14
C CYS A 404 16.96 4.07 19.60
N SER A 405 18.05 3.88 20.36
CA SER A 405 17.96 3.61 21.80
C SER A 405 17.35 4.77 22.58
N ALA A 406 17.76 6.01 22.29
CA ALA A 406 17.17 7.20 22.90
C ALA A 406 15.68 7.35 22.57
N LEU A 407 15.28 7.15 21.30
CA LEU A 407 13.89 7.19 20.88
C LEU A 407 13.03 6.13 21.58
N ARG A 408 13.56 4.92 21.78
CA ARG A 408 12.89 3.88 22.60
C ARG A 408 12.70 4.31 24.05
N GLY A 409 13.67 5.04 24.61
CA GLY A 409 13.56 5.67 25.93
C GLY A 409 12.34 6.58 26.05
N PHE A 410 11.99 7.30 24.98
CA PHE A 410 10.79 8.15 24.90
C PHE A 410 9.50 7.38 24.57
N GLY A 411 9.51 6.05 24.66
CA GLY A 411 8.33 5.21 24.42
C GLY A 411 8.02 4.92 22.95
N ILE A 412 8.92 5.29 22.02
CA ILE A 412 8.78 4.95 20.59
C ILE A 412 9.23 3.50 20.40
N ARG A 413 8.27 2.58 20.29
CA ARG A 413 8.51 1.12 20.23
C ARG A 413 8.59 0.53 18.83
N ASP A 414 8.19 1.28 17.81
CA ASP A 414 8.23 0.86 16.40
C ASP A 414 9.60 1.04 15.73
N ILE A 415 10.58 1.55 16.49
CA ILE A 415 11.99 1.74 16.09
C ILE A 415 12.88 1.02 17.10
N GLY A 416 14.01 0.49 16.65
CA GLY A 416 15.00 -0.09 17.54
C GLY A 416 16.35 -0.39 16.91
N VAL A 417 17.03 -1.37 17.49
CA VAL A 417 18.48 -1.60 17.33
C VAL A 417 18.81 -2.88 16.56
N GLY A 418 17.86 -3.42 15.80
CA GLY A 418 18.02 -4.69 15.07
C GLY A 418 19.22 -4.72 14.11
N GLY A 419 19.58 -3.57 13.53
CA GLY A 419 20.77 -3.40 12.69
C GLY A 419 22.08 -3.18 13.44
N PHE A 420 22.07 -3.20 14.77
CA PHE A 420 23.27 -3.13 15.60
C PHE A 420 23.47 -4.43 16.39
N THR A 421 22.41 -4.94 17.03
CA THR A 421 22.47 -6.15 17.85
C THR A 421 22.01 -7.42 17.17
N GLY A 422 21.39 -7.32 15.99
CA GLY A 422 20.58 -8.39 15.40
C GLY A 422 19.16 -8.44 15.96
N PHE A 423 18.35 -9.28 15.33
CA PHE A 423 16.96 -9.62 15.66
C PHE A 423 16.89 -10.88 16.54
N ASP A 424 15.85 -10.95 17.37
CA ASP A 424 15.61 -12.04 18.32
C ASP A 424 14.86 -13.22 17.69
N SER A 425 13.91 -12.93 16.79
CA SER A 425 13.14 -13.92 16.01
C SER A 425 13.48 -13.79 14.53
N VAL A 426 14.11 -14.81 13.94
CA VAL A 426 14.39 -14.89 12.50
C VAL A 426 14.11 -16.29 11.97
N PRO A 427 13.66 -16.43 10.71
CA PRO A 427 13.44 -17.74 10.11
C PRO A 427 14.79 -18.48 9.92
N PRO A 428 14.78 -19.83 9.83
CA PRO A 428 16.01 -20.61 9.65
C PRO A 428 16.83 -20.25 8.40
N SER A 429 16.18 -19.72 7.35
CA SER A 429 16.82 -19.25 6.12
C SER A 429 17.49 -17.88 6.26
N ALA A 430 17.32 -17.19 7.39
CA ALA A 430 17.90 -15.87 7.59
C ALA A 430 19.36 -15.93 8.00
N VAL A 431 20.17 -15.04 7.42
CA VAL A 431 21.56 -14.81 7.82
C VAL A 431 21.66 -13.49 8.56
N GLN A 432 22.21 -13.55 9.78
CA GLN A 432 22.49 -12.36 10.58
C GLN A 432 24.00 -12.17 10.72
N VAL A 433 24.56 -11.23 9.96
CA VAL A 433 25.97 -10.89 10.02
C VAL A 433 26.18 -9.87 11.13
N ARG A 434 26.78 -10.31 12.24
CA ARG A 434 26.95 -9.48 13.43
C ARG A 434 28.30 -8.76 13.41
N SER A 435 28.21 -7.45 13.29
CA SER A 435 29.29 -6.50 13.58
C SER A 435 30.45 -6.53 12.57
N ILE A 436 30.15 -6.23 11.31
CA ILE A 436 31.19 -5.85 10.34
C ILE A 436 31.91 -4.57 10.80
N LYS A 437 33.20 -4.45 10.50
CA LYS A 437 33.97 -3.25 10.82
C LYS A 437 33.42 -2.04 10.06
N GLY A 438 32.95 -1.02 10.78
CA GLY A 438 32.60 0.26 10.19
C GLY A 438 31.40 0.94 10.87
N GLY A 439 30.96 2.06 10.27
CA GLY A 439 29.81 2.85 10.71
C GLY A 439 28.51 2.48 10.00
N HIS A 440 27.53 3.40 10.03
CA HIS A 440 26.16 3.18 9.58
C HIS A 440 25.99 2.72 8.10
N GLY A 441 26.92 3.11 7.22
CA GLY A 441 26.91 2.72 5.79
C GLY A 441 27.82 1.55 5.45
N ALA A 442 28.44 0.89 6.43
CA ALA A 442 29.53 -0.06 6.18
C ALA A 442 29.16 -1.27 5.31
N ALA A 443 27.88 -1.66 5.31
CA ALA A 443 27.38 -2.80 4.51
C ALA A 443 27.14 -2.44 3.03
N LEU A 444 27.17 -1.15 2.69
CA LEU A 444 26.82 -0.64 1.35
C LEU A 444 27.95 0.21 0.75
N THR A 445 29.19 -0.04 1.19
CA THR A 445 30.39 0.54 0.56
C THR A 445 30.62 -0.09 -0.82
N PRO A 446 31.25 0.61 -1.78
CA PRO A 446 31.51 0.08 -3.13
C PRO A 446 32.11 -1.33 -3.14
N ASP A 447 33.08 -1.60 -2.25
CA ASP A 447 33.75 -2.91 -2.13
C ASP A 447 32.81 -4.08 -1.74
N ARG A 448 31.63 -3.79 -1.19
CA ARG A 448 30.64 -4.80 -0.75
C ARG A 448 29.42 -4.88 -1.66
N LEU A 449 29.17 -3.86 -2.49
CA LEU A 449 27.97 -3.80 -3.34
C LEU A 449 27.89 -4.97 -4.34
N ALA A 450 29.03 -5.49 -4.81
CA ALA A 450 29.04 -6.68 -5.65
C ALA A 450 28.44 -7.91 -4.94
N GLY A 451 28.72 -8.08 -3.64
CA GLY A 451 28.13 -9.15 -2.85
C GLY A 451 26.63 -8.95 -2.61
N VAL A 452 26.18 -7.71 -2.41
CA VAL A 452 24.75 -7.38 -2.29
C VAL A 452 24.00 -7.66 -3.59
N ALA A 453 24.59 -7.28 -4.72
CA ALA A 453 24.04 -7.56 -6.05
C ALA A 453 23.97 -9.07 -6.32
N GLU A 454 25.01 -9.81 -5.94
CA GLU A 454 25.03 -11.27 -6.04
C GLU A 454 23.93 -11.90 -5.18
N PHE A 455 23.74 -11.45 -3.94
CA PHE A 455 22.64 -11.90 -3.09
C PHE A 455 21.27 -11.64 -3.71
N VAL A 456 21.05 -10.46 -4.30
CA VAL A 456 19.80 -10.16 -5.02
C VAL A 456 19.62 -11.14 -6.19
N ARG A 457 20.69 -11.53 -6.88
CA ARG A 457 20.67 -12.43 -8.04
C ARG A 457 20.44 -13.89 -7.69
N SER A 458 21.19 -14.44 -6.73
CA SER A 458 21.23 -15.88 -6.43
C SER A 458 20.55 -16.27 -5.12
N GLY A 459 20.32 -15.30 -4.22
CA GLY A 459 19.89 -15.55 -2.85
C GLY A 459 21.03 -15.98 -1.91
N ASP A 460 22.25 -16.14 -2.44
CA ASP A 460 23.42 -16.53 -1.66
C ASP A 460 23.91 -15.37 -0.81
N SER A 461 24.06 -15.62 0.49
CA SER A 461 24.48 -14.58 1.42
C SER A 461 25.90 -14.10 1.09
N PRO A 462 26.15 -12.77 1.07
CA PRO A 462 27.47 -12.26 0.79
C PRO A 462 28.48 -12.67 1.87
N ASN A 463 29.71 -12.96 1.46
CA ASN A 463 30.80 -13.20 2.41
C ASN A 463 31.24 -11.87 3.03
N GLU A 464 30.70 -11.55 4.20
CA GLU A 464 30.89 -10.26 4.86
C GLU A 464 32.24 -10.12 5.60
N GLY A 465 33.33 -10.76 5.15
CA GLY A 465 34.68 -10.55 5.69
C GLY A 465 34.83 -10.77 7.21
N PRO A 466 35.91 -10.26 7.85
CA PRO A 466 36.13 -10.48 9.27
C PRO A 466 35.17 -9.65 10.15
N LEU A 467 34.49 -10.34 11.06
CA LEU A 467 33.63 -9.75 12.07
C LEU A 467 34.46 -9.13 13.21
N VAL A 468 33.98 -8.02 13.77
CA VAL A 468 34.65 -7.28 14.84
C VAL A 468 33.69 -7.06 15.99
N THR A 469 34.12 -7.37 17.22
CA THR A 469 33.31 -7.04 18.41
C THR A 469 33.27 -5.52 18.62
N PRO A 470 32.09 -4.91 18.78
CA PRO A 470 31.97 -3.50 19.16
C PRO A 470 32.73 -3.23 20.47
N THR A 471 33.30 -2.04 20.62
CA THR A 471 34.01 -1.69 21.86
C THR A 471 33.04 -1.62 23.04
N GLU A 472 33.48 -2.04 24.24
CA GLU A 472 32.65 -2.03 25.44
C GLU A 472 32.08 -0.62 25.73
N ALA A 473 32.91 0.42 25.56
CA ALA A 473 32.49 1.81 25.70
C ALA A 473 31.32 2.19 24.77
N PHE A 474 31.31 1.67 23.54
CA PHE A 474 30.24 1.92 22.57
C PHE A 474 28.93 1.24 23.00
N GLY A 475 29.02 0.01 23.51
CA GLY A 475 27.87 -0.72 24.06
C GLY A 475 27.29 -0.07 25.31
N VAL A 476 28.14 0.44 26.22
CA VAL A 476 27.71 1.20 27.41
C VAL A 476 26.96 2.46 27.01
N MET A 477 27.47 3.23 26.03
CA MET A 477 26.80 4.43 25.54
C MET A 477 25.40 4.15 24.96
N SER A 478 25.26 3.04 24.21
CA SER A 478 23.96 2.58 23.70
C SER A 478 22.96 2.29 24.82
N ARG A 479 23.40 1.63 25.90
CA ARG A 479 22.56 1.33 27.08
C ARG A 479 22.19 2.58 27.88
N PHE A 480 23.06 3.60 27.89
CA PHE A 480 22.83 4.86 28.61
C PHE A 480 21.98 5.86 27.80
N ALA A 481 21.92 5.74 26.48
CA ALA A 481 21.19 6.66 25.60
C ALA A 481 19.71 6.93 26.00
N PRO A 482 18.91 5.93 26.45
CA PRO A 482 17.56 6.19 26.96
C PRO A 482 17.54 7.15 28.15
N THR A 483 18.43 6.96 29.12
CA THR A 483 18.55 7.80 30.32
C THR A 483 19.06 9.18 29.95
N ALA A 484 20.06 9.28 29.07
CA ALA A 484 20.58 10.55 28.58
C ALA A 484 19.49 11.39 27.89
N GLY A 485 18.62 10.75 27.11
CA GLY A 485 17.45 11.39 26.50
C GLY A 485 16.53 12.03 27.53
N TRP A 486 16.14 11.28 28.56
CA TRP A 486 15.30 11.81 29.65
C TRP A 486 15.97 12.93 30.45
N LEU A 487 17.28 12.82 30.72
CA LEU A 487 18.03 13.88 31.38
C LEU A 487 18.07 15.16 30.55
N ALA A 488 18.26 15.05 29.23
CA ALA A 488 18.25 16.20 28.32
C ALA A 488 16.85 16.85 28.26
N THR A 489 15.78 16.06 28.19
CA THR A 489 14.40 16.58 28.25
C THR A 489 14.11 17.26 29.59
N GLY A 490 14.51 16.65 30.70
CA GLY A 490 14.37 17.24 32.03
C GLY A 490 15.13 18.57 32.16
N ALA A 491 16.35 18.64 31.64
CA ALA A 491 17.12 19.87 31.59
C ALA A 491 16.45 20.96 30.73
N LEU A 492 15.91 20.60 29.56
CA LEU A 492 15.17 21.53 28.70
C LEU A 492 13.88 22.04 29.39
N LEU A 493 13.15 21.19 30.08
CA LEU A 493 11.96 21.59 30.85
C LEU A 493 12.33 22.50 32.02
N ALA A 494 13.42 22.20 32.73
CA ALA A 494 13.92 23.04 33.82
C ALA A 494 14.39 24.41 33.31
N LEU A 495 15.07 24.46 32.15
CA LEU A 495 15.46 25.70 31.50
C LEU A 495 14.25 26.50 30.99
N GLY A 496 13.24 25.83 30.43
CA GLY A 496 11.98 26.44 30.04
C GLY A 496 11.23 27.02 31.23
N TRP A 497 11.17 26.28 32.34
CA TRP A 497 10.57 26.75 33.60
C TRP A 497 11.32 27.94 34.18
N LEU A 498 12.66 27.87 34.23
CA LEU A 498 13.49 28.98 34.68
C LEU A 498 13.30 30.22 33.80
N GLY A 499 13.26 30.05 32.48
CA GLY A 499 12.95 31.12 31.54
C GLY A 499 11.59 31.76 31.82
N LEU A 500 10.55 30.94 32.05
CA LEU A 500 9.21 31.44 32.40
C LEU A 500 9.24 32.30 33.67
N LEU A 501 10.00 31.89 34.68
CA LEU A 501 10.17 32.62 35.94
C LEU A 501 10.97 33.93 35.78
N THR A 502 11.97 33.96 34.90
CA THR A 502 12.90 35.11 34.80
C THR A 502 12.57 36.11 33.70
N LEU A 503 12.02 35.64 32.57
CA LEU A 503 11.84 36.43 31.33
C LEU A 503 10.36 36.62 30.95
N GLY A 504 9.45 35.94 31.66
CA GLY A 504 8.02 35.93 31.34
C GLY A 504 7.65 35.03 30.15
N ALA A 505 6.35 34.78 29.99
CA ALA A 505 5.82 33.80 29.05
C ALA A 505 6.18 34.08 27.58
N LEU A 506 6.08 35.34 27.16
CA LEU A 506 6.29 35.72 25.76
C LEU A 506 7.75 35.55 25.33
N CYS A 507 8.70 36.09 26.12
CA CYS A 507 10.13 35.98 25.83
C CYS A 507 10.63 34.54 25.89
N THR A 508 10.15 33.75 26.85
CA THR A 508 10.51 32.33 26.95
C THR A 508 10.02 31.53 25.75
N THR A 509 8.79 31.81 25.30
CA THR A 509 8.23 31.16 24.10
C THR A 509 9.05 31.51 22.85
N LEU A 510 9.46 32.77 22.70
CA LEU A 510 10.30 33.22 21.58
C LEU A 510 11.70 32.58 21.62
N VAL A 511 12.32 32.45 22.80
CA VAL A 511 13.62 31.79 22.96
C VAL A 511 13.52 30.30 22.68
N LEU A 512 12.51 29.60 23.22
CA LEU A 512 12.28 28.18 22.93
C LEU A 512 11.97 27.94 21.46
N ALA A 513 11.17 28.81 20.83
CA ALA A 513 10.92 28.76 19.39
C ALA A 513 12.19 29.01 18.58
N GLY A 514 13.04 29.96 18.99
CA GLY A 514 14.33 30.23 18.37
C GLY A 514 15.29 29.04 18.48
N VAL A 515 15.39 28.42 19.67
CA VAL A 515 16.17 27.20 19.89
C VAL A 515 15.62 26.06 19.03
N LEU A 516 14.30 25.86 18.99
CA LEU A 516 13.67 24.85 18.11
C LEU A 516 13.98 25.11 16.64
N ILE A 517 13.93 26.36 16.17
CA ILE A 517 14.25 26.73 14.78
C ILE A 517 15.74 26.51 14.47
N VAL A 518 16.65 26.88 15.37
CA VAL A 518 18.10 26.67 15.20
C VAL A 518 18.43 25.18 15.24
N THR A 519 17.85 24.43 16.16
CA THR A 519 18.04 22.98 16.27
C THR A 519 17.46 22.27 15.05
N TYR A 520 16.27 22.69 14.59
CA TYR A 520 15.66 22.27 13.33
C TYR A 520 16.56 22.57 12.12
N GLY A 521 17.15 23.76 12.04
CA GLY A 521 18.10 24.12 11.01
C GLY A 521 19.36 23.25 11.02
N ALA A 522 19.96 23.05 12.19
CA ALA A 522 21.19 22.28 12.35
C ALA A 522 21.00 20.80 11.97
N LEU A 523 19.93 20.15 12.43
CA LEU A 523 19.65 18.74 12.13
C LEU A 523 18.96 18.50 10.79
N LYS A 524 18.55 19.55 10.08
CA LYS A 524 18.15 19.46 8.67
C LYS A 524 19.36 19.46 7.73
N VAL A 525 20.50 19.98 8.19
CA VAL A 525 21.76 20.08 7.43
C VAL A 525 22.68 18.88 7.72
N MET A 526 22.58 18.27 8.91
CA MET A 526 23.16 16.94 9.22
C MET A 526 22.33 15.82 8.62
#